data_AF-A0A174PVF4-F1
#
_entry.id   AF-A0A174PVF4-F1
#
_cell.length_a   1.000
_cell.length_b   1.000
_cell.length_c   1.000
_cell.angle_alpha   90.00
_cell.angle_beta   90.00
_cell.angle_gamma   90.00
#
_symmetry.space_group_name_H-M   'P 1'
#
loop_
_entity.id
_entity.type
_entity.pdbx_description
1 polymer ?
#
loop_
_entity_poly.entity_id
_entity_poly.type
_entity_poly.pdbx_seq_one_letter_code
_entity_poly.pdbx_strand_id
1 'polypeptide(L)'
;MRGLSRKLYLDLSVPTEEDQRSDQQRILEALSAEGVKEEVHIPVRMLRQLYPLLDRAGWKITVSLSWNGEKWELVDIESGDTARQHYGLAVDLGSTTVVVRLLDCNSGEILGEESCFNKQIQWGTDILSRIFFCKDDRKKLEEIRLATVESIIECMDKLDVKHPVSRKCLSMVVAGNTTMIHFLLGIDAFCVFYTPHAVHADRPGFQPAKDLDIPLNGYVYCYPAKSNYLGGDIISGMIETELYKKDGISVFFDIGTNGELVIGNKDFLLCGAGAAGPALEGGVVHTGMRADAGAVDSVRIRGGKIHVHVIGNSSGKISPKGICGSGIVDLIAELFLEGWIDIRGKFSPEKTNLIQKREGQLCIEYAPGLYFYQKDIDEFILTKAAAHIMVEIMLRESGLELNQADRFYAAGSFGKYVSVESAITIGMYPDMEREKMINAENSSLEGAQKLLLNKELLADIDQILEEMTYIQFAEVDDFLEQMVAAQALPHTDYKKYPTVMEKLKKRQNICFY
;
A
#
# COMPACT_ATOMS: atom_id res chain seq x y z
N MET A 1 14.17 18.13 -10.51
CA MET A 1 12.76 17.74 -10.26
C MET A 1 12.01 18.90 -9.63
N ARG A 2 10.66 18.93 -9.69
CA ARG A 2 9.82 19.94 -9.03
C ARG A 2 9.12 19.33 -7.80
N GLY A 3 9.90 18.77 -6.88
CA GLY A 3 9.37 18.06 -5.71
C GLY A 3 8.76 18.96 -4.64
N LEU A 4 8.35 18.35 -3.54
CA LEU A 4 7.78 19.03 -2.36
C LEU A 4 8.81 19.80 -1.53
N SER A 5 10.09 19.72 -1.89
CA SER A 5 11.18 20.49 -1.28
C SER A 5 12.18 20.94 -2.34
N ARG A 6 12.96 21.97 -2.02
CA ARG A 6 14.06 22.49 -2.85
C ARG A 6 15.25 22.79 -1.97
N LYS A 7 16.45 22.64 -2.52
CA LYS A 7 17.70 23.02 -1.85
C LYS A 7 18.58 23.80 -2.81
N LEU A 8 18.87 25.06 -2.49
CA LEU A 8 19.43 26.04 -3.41
C LEU A 8 20.66 26.71 -2.81
N TYR A 9 21.77 26.67 -3.53
CA TYR A 9 22.97 27.43 -3.19
C TYR A 9 22.80 28.88 -3.66
N LEU A 10 23.13 29.83 -2.80
CA LEU A 10 23.04 31.26 -3.02
C LEU A 10 24.39 31.93 -2.75
N ASP A 11 24.89 32.69 -3.72
CA ASP A 11 26.04 33.60 -3.57
C ASP A 11 25.49 35.02 -3.36
N LEU A 12 25.38 35.43 -2.10
CA LEU A 12 24.76 36.69 -1.72
C LEU A 12 25.77 37.84 -1.76
N SER A 13 25.29 39.02 -2.15
CA SER A 13 26.10 40.23 -2.05
C SER A 13 26.29 40.64 -0.59
N VAL A 14 27.54 40.91 -0.22
CA VAL A 14 27.92 41.45 1.09
C VAL A 14 27.30 42.84 1.28
N PRO A 15 26.73 43.17 2.45
CA PRO A 15 26.22 44.51 2.75
C PRO A 15 27.30 45.58 2.63
N THR A 16 26.94 46.72 2.04
CA THR A 16 27.81 47.89 1.87
C THR A 16 27.06 49.17 2.24
N GLU A 17 27.76 50.30 2.28
CA GLU A 17 27.08 51.60 2.48
C GLU A 17 26.09 51.93 1.35
N GLU A 18 26.37 51.45 0.13
CA GLU A 18 25.54 51.63 -1.07
C GLU A 18 24.37 50.63 -1.15
N ASP A 19 24.49 49.48 -0.49
CA ASP A 19 23.48 48.43 -0.46
C ASP A 19 23.17 48.02 0.99
N GLN A 20 22.14 48.65 1.55
CA GLN A 20 21.72 48.52 2.95
C GLN A 20 20.52 47.56 3.13
N ARG A 21 20.18 46.77 2.11
CA ARG A 21 19.08 45.79 2.20
C ARG A 21 19.35 44.77 3.31
N SER A 22 18.27 44.35 3.98
CA SER A 22 18.33 43.33 5.03
C SER A 22 18.74 41.96 4.50
N ASP A 23 19.32 41.13 5.36
CA ASP A 23 19.68 39.74 5.08
C ASP A 23 18.50 38.94 4.52
N GLN A 24 17.31 39.14 5.10
CA GLN A 24 16.06 38.55 4.63
C GLN A 24 15.75 38.96 3.19
N GLN A 25 15.80 40.25 2.87
CA GLN A 25 15.50 40.75 1.53
C GLN A 25 16.49 40.20 0.49
N ARG A 26 17.79 40.13 0.85
CA ARG A 26 18.83 39.55 -0.01
C ARG A 26 18.55 38.09 -0.35
N ILE A 27 18.15 37.28 0.64
CA ILE A 27 17.79 35.87 0.43
C ILE A 27 16.57 35.74 -0.47
N LEU A 28 15.50 36.52 -0.22
CA LEU A 28 14.27 36.43 -1.00
C LEU A 28 14.47 36.84 -2.46
N GLU A 29 15.25 37.90 -2.71
CA GLU A 29 15.57 38.34 -4.07
C GLU A 29 16.49 37.34 -4.80
N ALA A 30 17.48 36.76 -4.10
CA ALA A 30 18.33 35.72 -4.67
C ALA A 30 17.52 34.45 -5.03
N LEU A 31 16.58 34.03 -4.17
CA LEU A 31 15.65 32.93 -4.46
C LEU A 31 14.78 33.23 -5.68
N SER A 32 14.29 34.46 -5.81
CA SER A 32 13.51 34.89 -6.97
C SER A 32 14.35 34.85 -8.26
N ALA A 33 15.61 35.28 -8.19
CA ALA A 33 16.55 35.21 -9.31
C ALA A 33 16.85 33.75 -9.75
N GLU A 34 16.89 32.81 -8.80
CA GLU A 34 16.99 31.36 -9.05
C GLU A 34 15.68 30.72 -9.55
N GLY A 35 14.63 31.52 -9.79
CA GLY A 35 13.37 31.07 -10.39
C GLY A 35 12.36 30.48 -9.39
N VAL A 36 12.51 30.76 -8.10
CA VAL A 36 11.43 30.52 -7.12
C VAL A 36 10.37 31.60 -7.32
N LYS A 37 9.20 31.19 -7.83
CA LYS A 37 8.12 32.12 -8.20
C LYS A 37 7.04 32.24 -7.12
N GLU A 38 6.82 31.15 -6.38
CA GLU A 38 5.87 31.14 -5.28
C GLU A 38 6.41 31.90 -4.06
N GLU A 39 5.51 32.36 -3.17
CA GLU A 39 5.90 33.05 -1.95
C GLU A 39 6.86 32.20 -1.10
N VAL A 40 7.85 32.84 -0.48
CA VAL A 40 8.76 32.22 0.47
C VAL A 40 8.61 32.91 1.83
N HIS A 41 8.21 32.15 2.84
CA HIS A 41 8.17 32.60 4.21
C HIS A 41 9.45 32.17 4.96
N ILE A 42 10.06 33.12 5.68
CA ILE A 42 11.23 32.85 6.54
C ILE A 42 10.78 32.93 8.00
N PRO A 43 10.58 31.79 8.69
CA PRO A 43 10.09 31.80 10.06
C PRO A 43 11.13 32.38 11.02
N VAL A 44 10.68 32.89 12.17
CA VAL A 44 11.54 33.52 13.19
C VAL A 44 12.73 32.65 13.62
N ARG A 45 12.56 31.32 13.62
CA ARG A 45 13.64 30.37 13.95
C ARG A 45 14.81 30.44 12.96
N MET A 46 14.55 30.77 11.70
CA MET A 46 15.56 30.95 10.65
C MET A 46 16.14 32.36 10.67
N LEU A 47 15.29 33.38 10.87
CA LEU A 47 15.74 34.77 11.01
C LEU A 47 16.78 34.92 12.13
N ARG A 48 16.59 34.21 13.26
CA ARG A 48 17.53 34.19 14.39
C ARG A 48 18.88 33.55 14.07
N GLN A 49 18.99 32.80 12.98
CA GLN A 49 20.23 32.12 12.58
C GLN A 49 21.04 32.94 11.58
N LEU A 50 20.43 33.91 10.88
CA LEU A 50 21.09 34.67 9.82
C LEU A 50 22.41 35.30 10.29
N TYR A 51 22.39 35.93 11.46
CA TYR A 51 23.61 36.41 12.12
C TYR A 51 24.01 35.47 13.27
N PRO A 52 25.30 35.08 13.40
CA PRO A 52 26.44 35.46 12.55
C PRO A 52 26.69 34.46 11.40
N LEU A 53 25.72 33.64 11.01
CA LEU A 53 25.92 32.56 10.04
C LEU A 53 26.35 33.11 8.67
N LEU A 54 25.66 34.12 8.13
CA LEU A 54 25.98 34.71 6.83
C LEU A 54 27.40 35.26 6.78
N ASP A 55 27.81 36.01 7.81
CA ASP A 55 29.17 36.55 7.90
C ASP A 55 30.22 35.44 7.95
N ARG A 56 30.01 34.41 8.77
CA ARG A 56 30.93 33.28 8.88
C ARG A 56 31.00 32.44 7.61
N ALA A 57 29.90 32.37 6.87
CA ALA A 57 29.81 31.67 5.60
C ALA A 57 30.39 32.48 4.43
N GLY A 58 30.83 33.73 4.67
CA GLY A 58 31.28 34.62 3.60
C GLY A 58 30.17 34.91 2.59
N TRP A 59 28.92 34.99 3.06
CA TRP A 59 27.72 35.27 2.27
C TRP A 59 27.39 34.19 1.20
N LYS A 60 28.01 33.02 1.32
CA LYS A 60 27.78 31.85 0.47
C LYS A 60 27.09 30.77 1.26
N ILE A 61 25.80 30.57 1.01
CA ILE A 61 24.96 29.68 1.80
C ILE A 61 24.13 28.77 0.92
N THR A 62 23.63 27.70 1.51
CA THR A 62 22.56 26.88 0.91
C THR A 62 21.30 27.02 1.75
N VAL A 63 20.18 27.30 1.10
CA VAL A 63 18.86 27.38 1.74
C VAL A 63 18.03 26.15 1.38
N SER A 64 17.32 25.63 2.37
CA SER A 64 16.39 24.52 2.21
C SER A 64 14.95 25.02 2.33
N LEU A 65 14.15 24.73 1.31
CA LEU A 65 12.74 25.09 1.23
C LEU A 65 11.87 23.82 1.28
N SER A 66 10.77 23.87 2.03
CA SER A 66 9.76 22.82 2.09
C SER A 66 8.39 23.42 1.78
N TRP A 67 7.60 22.75 0.95
CA TRP A 67 6.26 23.22 0.59
C TRP A 67 5.29 22.94 1.74
N ASN A 68 4.53 23.95 2.16
CA ASN A 68 3.56 23.83 3.25
C ASN A 68 2.10 23.66 2.78
N GLY A 69 1.88 23.54 1.46
CA GLY A 69 0.55 23.50 0.83
C GLY A 69 0.19 24.77 0.07
N GLU A 70 0.66 25.93 0.53
CA GLU A 70 0.34 27.25 -0.04
C GLU A 70 1.59 27.98 -0.55
N LYS A 71 2.68 27.88 0.20
CA LYS A 71 3.93 28.59 -0.04
C LYS A 71 5.16 27.79 0.38
N TRP A 72 6.34 28.29 0.02
CA TRP A 72 7.60 27.72 0.48
C TRP A 72 7.93 28.23 1.89
N GLU A 73 8.26 27.31 2.78
CA GLU A 73 8.84 27.63 4.10
C GLU A 73 10.34 27.41 4.04
N LEU A 74 11.12 28.39 4.49
CA LEU A 74 12.55 28.21 4.72
C LEU A 74 12.72 27.36 5.99
N VAL A 75 13.27 26.17 5.84
CA VAL A 75 13.37 25.18 6.92
C VAL A 75 14.77 24.96 7.46
N ASP A 76 15.79 25.29 6.67
CA ASP A 76 17.21 25.17 7.05
C ASP A 76 18.12 26.12 6.25
N ILE A 77 19.26 26.50 6.85
CA ILE A 77 20.31 27.30 6.22
C ILE A 77 21.68 26.73 6.58
N GLU A 78 22.48 26.39 5.57
CA GLU A 78 23.81 25.82 5.72
C GLU A 78 24.88 26.74 5.10
N SER A 79 26.10 26.68 5.64
CA SER A 79 27.26 27.39 5.08
C SER A 79 27.80 26.64 3.86
N GLY A 80 28.16 27.37 2.80
CA GLY A 80 28.70 26.81 1.55
C GLY A 80 27.64 26.16 0.68
N ASP A 81 28.09 25.40 -0.33
CA ASP A 81 27.23 24.66 -1.26
C ASP A 81 26.99 23.23 -0.77
N THR A 82 25.78 23.00 -0.26
CA THR A 82 25.26 21.69 0.14
C THR A 82 24.04 21.29 -0.70
N ALA A 83 23.80 21.96 -1.83
CA ALA A 83 22.59 21.76 -2.65
C ALA A 83 22.44 20.31 -3.16
N ARG A 84 23.57 19.62 -3.35
CA ARG A 84 23.60 18.20 -3.73
C ARG A 84 23.10 17.25 -2.64
N GLN A 85 23.07 17.67 -1.38
CA GLN A 85 22.61 16.86 -0.24
C GLN A 85 21.12 17.13 0.02
N HIS A 86 20.26 16.72 -0.91
CA HIS A 86 18.82 16.96 -0.85
C HIS A 86 18.07 15.64 -0.79
N TYR A 87 17.43 15.37 0.36
CA TYR A 87 16.80 14.09 0.63
C TYR A 87 15.34 14.22 1.06
N GLY A 88 14.57 13.16 0.84
CA GLY A 88 13.16 13.05 1.20
C GLY A 88 12.78 11.61 1.54
N LEU A 89 11.64 11.45 2.21
CA LEU A 89 11.10 10.15 2.62
C LEU A 89 9.73 9.88 1.99
N ALA A 90 9.54 8.70 1.43
CA ALA A 90 8.22 8.18 1.08
C ALA A 90 7.85 7.06 2.05
N VAL A 91 6.61 7.03 2.53
CA VAL A 91 6.14 6.11 3.57
C VAL A 91 4.84 5.46 3.14
N ASP A 92 4.80 4.13 3.20
CA ASP A 92 3.60 3.32 3.16
C ASP A 92 3.27 2.88 4.58
N LEU A 93 2.22 3.47 5.15
CA LEU A 93 1.76 3.26 6.51
C LEU A 93 0.65 2.20 6.53
N GLY A 94 1.06 0.94 6.38
CA GLY A 94 0.16 -0.20 6.47
C GLY A 94 -0.24 -0.55 7.90
N SER A 95 -1.39 -1.22 8.04
CA SER A 95 -1.88 -1.73 9.33
C SER A 95 -0.94 -2.77 9.94
N THR A 96 -0.28 -3.57 9.11
CA THR A 96 0.62 -4.65 9.54
C THR A 96 2.09 -4.27 9.40
N THR A 97 2.46 -3.64 8.30
CA THR A 97 3.84 -3.30 7.95
C THR A 97 3.93 -1.82 7.66
N VAL A 98 4.99 -1.17 8.16
CA VAL A 98 5.36 0.18 7.76
C VAL A 98 6.60 0.07 6.88
N VAL A 99 6.58 0.71 5.71
CA VAL A 99 7.72 0.74 4.79
C VAL A 99 8.13 2.20 4.59
N VAL A 100 9.43 2.49 4.75
CA VAL A 100 9.99 3.82 4.54
C VAL A 100 11.11 3.74 3.50
N ARG A 101 11.02 4.62 2.50
CA ARG A 101 11.97 4.75 1.41
C ARG A 101 12.66 6.11 1.47
N LEU A 102 14.00 6.09 1.49
CA LEU A 102 14.86 7.26 1.45
C LEU A 102 15.29 7.55 0.01
N LEU A 103 15.11 8.80 -0.41
CA LEU A 103 15.40 9.25 -1.77
C LEU A 103 16.37 10.42 -1.81
N ASP A 104 17.24 10.43 -2.83
CA ASP A 104 17.88 11.64 -3.32
C ASP A 104 16.87 12.41 -4.19
N CYS A 105 16.48 13.61 -3.76
CA CYS A 105 15.47 14.42 -4.45
C CYS A 105 16.01 15.16 -5.69
N ASN A 106 17.33 15.19 -5.89
CA ASN A 106 17.96 15.74 -7.10
C ASN A 106 17.95 14.74 -8.25
N SER A 107 18.20 13.45 -7.96
CA SER A 107 18.29 12.38 -8.97
C SER A 107 17.05 11.49 -9.05
N GLY A 108 16.30 11.37 -7.95
CA GLY A 108 15.18 10.43 -7.80
C GLY A 108 15.65 9.02 -7.42
N GLU A 109 16.95 8.86 -7.14
CA GLU A 109 17.55 7.59 -6.75
C GLU A 109 17.05 7.15 -5.37
N ILE A 110 16.70 5.86 -5.28
CA ILE A 110 16.35 5.20 -4.02
C ILE A 110 17.66 4.85 -3.31
N LEU A 111 17.97 5.58 -2.24
CA LEU A 111 19.18 5.35 -1.43
C LEU A 111 19.00 4.17 -0.47
N GLY A 112 17.76 3.94 -0.03
CA GLY A 112 17.44 2.80 0.83
C GLY A 112 15.94 2.64 1.02
N GLU A 113 15.55 1.41 1.34
CA GLU A 113 14.19 1.05 1.72
C GLU A 113 14.29 0.11 2.91
N GLU A 114 13.56 0.42 3.97
CA GLU A 114 13.51 -0.38 5.19
C GLU A 114 12.06 -0.55 5.63
N SER A 115 11.78 -1.65 6.32
CA SER A 115 10.45 -1.93 6.84
C SER A 115 10.50 -2.41 8.29
N CYS A 116 9.38 -2.27 8.98
CA CYS A 116 9.16 -2.86 10.29
C CYS A 116 7.71 -3.32 10.42
N PHE A 117 7.45 -4.16 11.43
CA PHE A 117 6.08 -4.39 11.84
C PHE A 117 5.52 -3.12 12.48
N ASN A 118 4.28 -2.79 12.11
CA ASN A 118 3.57 -1.70 12.74
C ASN A 118 3.41 -2.01 14.23
N LYS A 119 3.99 -1.19 15.10
CA LYS A 119 4.00 -1.39 16.55
C LYS A 119 2.60 -1.34 17.17
N GLN A 120 1.61 -0.85 16.43
CA GLN A 120 0.20 -0.93 16.83
C GLN A 120 -0.32 -2.38 16.98
N ILE A 121 0.35 -3.38 16.38
CA ILE A 121 -0.07 -4.79 16.45
C ILE A 121 -0.22 -5.29 17.90
N GLN A 122 0.49 -4.69 18.86
CA GLN A 122 0.39 -5.07 20.27
C GLN A 122 -1.01 -4.88 20.88
N TRP A 123 -1.86 -4.02 20.28
CA TRP A 123 -3.24 -3.80 20.72
C TRP A 123 -4.29 -4.45 19.81
N GLY A 124 -3.85 -5.15 18.76
CA GLY A 124 -4.74 -5.84 17.84
C GLY A 124 -4.07 -6.15 16.51
N THR A 125 -4.25 -7.38 16.04
CA THR A 125 -3.78 -7.80 14.70
C THR A 125 -4.59 -7.14 13.58
N ASP A 126 -5.84 -6.78 13.85
CA ASP A 126 -6.73 -6.07 12.94
C ASP A 126 -6.98 -4.61 13.36
N ILE A 127 -7.47 -3.81 12.42
CA ILE A 127 -7.73 -2.37 12.61
C ILE A 127 -8.85 -2.11 13.61
N LEU A 128 -9.92 -2.92 13.61
CA LEU A 128 -11.09 -2.71 14.47
C LEU A 128 -10.73 -2.85 15.95
N SER A 129 -9.96 -3.89 16.30
CA SER A 129 -9.48 -4.09 17.67
C SER A 129 -8.73 -2.86 18.21
N ARG A 130 -7.92 -2.22 17.36
CA ARG A 130 -7.18 -0.99 17.72
C ARG A 130 -8.09 0.21 17.90
N ILE A 131 -9.08 0.38 17.01
CA ILE A 131 -10.10 1.43 17.12
C ILE A 131 -10.85 1.29 18.46
N PHE A 132 -11.32 0.09 18.80
CA PHE A 132 -12.02 -0.15 20.05
C PHE A 132 -11.13 0.01 21.29
N PHE A 133 -9.84 -0.27 21.17
CA PHE A 133 -8.89 -0.06 22.27
C PHE A 133 -8.82 1.41 22.68
N CYS A 134 -8.69 2.34 21.73
CA CYS A 134 -8.51 3.76 22.02
C CYS A 134 -9.80 4.59 22.07
N LYS A 135 -10.94 4.01 21.69
CA LYS A 135 -12.25 4.69 21.64
C LYS A 135 -12.54 5.44 22.95
N ASP A 136 -12.84 6.73 22.83
CA ASP A 136 -13.18 7.64 23.94
C ASP A 136 -12.09 7.76 25.04
N ASP A 137 -10.87 7.28 24.79
CA ASP A 137 -9.74 7.32 25.73
C ASP A 137 -8.53 8.00 25.10
N ARG A 138 -8.39 9.30 25.38
CA ARG A 138 -7.31 10.13 24.85
C ARG A 138 -5.91 9.58 25.18
N LYS A 139 -5.72 8.92 26.33
CA LYS A 139 -4.40 8.37 26.69
C LYS A 139 -4.06 7.17 25.82
N LYS A 140 -5.02 6.28 25.61
CA LYS A 140 -4.85 5.13 24.72
C LYS A 140 -4.71 5.54 23.26
N LEU A 141 -5.44 6.56 22.81
CA LEU A 141 -5.25 7.13 21.48
C LEU A 141 -3.82 7.64 21.29
N GLU A 142 -3.28 8.31 22.30
CA GLU A 142 -1.90 8.76 22.30
C GLU A 142 -0.90 7.59 22.29
N GLU A 143 -1.17 6.48 22.99
CA GLU A 143 -0.36 5.26 22.89
C GLU A 143 -0.32 4.71 21.45
N ILE A 144 -1.48 4.64 20.78
CA ILE A 144 -1.58 4.22 19.37
C ILE A 144 -0.80 5.18 18.46
N ARG A 145 -0.98 6.50 18.64
CA ARG A 145 -0.27 7.53 17.85
C ARG A 145 1.24 7.40 18.01
N LEU A 146 1.73 7.33 19.24
CA LEU A 146 3.16 7.17 19.54
C LEU A 146 3.74 5.91 18.91
N ALA A 147 3.05 4.77 18.99
CA ALA A 147 3.49 3.55 18.32
C ALA A 147 3.54 3.69 16.78
N THR A 148 2.64 4.48 16.20
CA THR A 148 2.67 4.80 14.77
C THR A 148 3.95 5.55 14.41
N VAL A 149 4.24 6.61 15.16
CA VAL A 149 5.45 7.44 14.98
C VAL A 149 6.71 6.61 15.23
N GLU A 150 6.74 5.80 16.28
CA GLU A 150 7.87 4.91 16.59
C GLU A 150 8.13 3.87 15.49
N SER A 151 7.10 3.42 14.78
CA SER A 151 7.27 2.50 13.65
C SER A 151 8.00 3.18 12.49
N ILE A 152 7.64 4.43 12.19
CA ILE A 152 8.31 5.25 11.17
C ILE A 152 9.75 5.55 11.60
N ILE A 153 9.95 5.97 12.86
CA ILE A 153 11.28 6.29 13.40
C ILE A 153 12.20 5.05 13.38
N GLU A 154 11.69 3.86 13.71
CA GLU A 154 12.48 2.63 13.62
C GLU A 154 12.99 2.38 12.19
N CYS A 155 12.16 2.60 11.17
CA CYS A 155 12.60 2.47 9.79
C CYS A 155 13.64 3.54 9.43
N MET A 156 13.45 4.78 9.89
CA MET A 156 14.44 5.85 9.74
C MET A 156 15.78 5.48 10.43
N ASP A 157 15.75 4.86 11.60
CA ASP A 157 16.95 4.39 12.30
C ASP A 157 17.69 3.31 11.51
N LYS A 158 16.96 2.34 10.95
CA LYS A 158 17.53 1.30 10.08
C LYS A 158 18.16 1.90 8.82
N LEU A 159 17.51 2.90 8.21
CA LEU A 159 18.06 3.62 7.06
C LEU A 159 19.35 4.36 7.44
N ASP A 160 19.37 5.03 8.60
CA ASP A 160 20.52 5.80 9.06
C ASP A 160 21.77 4.97 9.38
N VAL A 161 21.63 3.66 9.64
CA VAL A 161 22.79 2.75 9.76
C VAL A 161 23.62 2.73 8.47
N LYS A 162 22.95 2.83 7.31
CA LYS A 162 23.60 2.84 5.98
C LYS A 162 23.81 4.25 5.45
N HIS A 163 22.81 5.13 5.64
CA HIS A 163 22.75 6.49 5.11
C HIS A 163 22.26 7.47 6.19
N PRO A 164 23.16 8.06 7.00
CA PRO A 164 22.80 8.87 8.18
C PRO A 164 22.26 10.26 7.82
N VAL A 165 21.15 10.31 7.08
CA VAL A 165 20.56 11.51 6.48
C VAL A 165 19.04 11.57 6.61
N SER A 166 18.37 10.55 7.14
CA SER A 166 16.89 10.52 7.22
C SER A 166 16.34 11.69 8.04
N ARG A 167 17.08 12.16 9.05
CA ARG A 167 16.72 13.32 9.88
C ARG A 167 16.99 14.67 9.21
N LYS A 168 17.80 14.68 8.14
CA LYS A 168 18.05 15.87 7.31
C LYS A 168 17.06 16.00 6.16
N CYS A 169 16.10 15.08 6.05
CA CYS A 169 15.09 15.14 5.00
C CYS A 169 14.22 16.39 5.14
N LEU A 170 13.88 17.01 4.00
CA LEU A 170 13.15 18.27 3.96
C LEU A 170 11.64 18.08 3.80
N SER A 171 11.22 16.89 3.37
CA SER A 171 9.82 16.54 3.16
C SER A 171 9.64 15.03 3.31
N MET A 172 8.47 14.64 3.83
CA MET A 172 8.02 13.25 3.88
C MET A 172 6.61 13.15 3.27
N VAL A 173 6.34 12.11 2.50
CA VAL A 173 5.00 11.78 2.00
C VAL A 173 4.55 10.47 2.64
N VAL A 174 3.38 10.47 3.26
CA VAL A 174 2.79 9.30 3.92
C VAL A 174 1.50 8.93 3.21
N ALA A 175 1.45 7.71 2.70
CA ALA A 175 0.26 7.05 2.16
C ALA A 175 -0.17 5.92 3.11
N GLY A 176 -1.46 5.76 3.32
CA GLY A 176 -2.01 4.73 4.21
C GLY A 176 -3.53 4.84 4.28
N ASN A 177 -4.19 3.77 4.72
CA ASN A 177 -5.63 3.79 4.87
C ASN A 177 -6.09 4.83 5.89
N THR A 178 -7.37 5.20 5.82
CA THR A 178 -7.97 6.29 6.60
C THR A 178 -7.72 6.16 8.10
N THR A 179 -7.82 4.94 8.65
CA THR A 179 -7.56 4.69 10.08
C THR A 179 -6.11 4.93 10.46
N MET A 180 -5.16 4.48 9.64
CA MET A 180 -3.74 4.66 9.92
C MET A 180 -3.35 6.14 9.91
N ILE A 181 -3.92 6.92 9.00
CA ILE A 181 -3.72 8.38 8.98
C ILE A 181 -4.36 9.06 10.20
N HIS A 182 -5.57 8.66 10.61
CA HIS A 182 -6.18 9.18 11.84
C HIS A 182 -5.29 8.91 13.06
N PHE A 183 -4.76 7.69 13.18
CA PHE A 183 -3.84 7.33 14.26
C PHE A 183 -2.53 8.11 14.22
N LEU A 184 -1.93 8.33 13.05
CA LEU A 184 -0.74 9.19 12.91
C LEU A 184 -1.00 10.61 13.41
N LEU A 185 -2.19 11.16 13.10
CA LEU A 185 -2.61 12.51 13.47
C LEU A 185 -3.13 12.62 14.91
N GLY A 186 -3.23 11.51 15.66
CA GLY A 186 -3.81 11.50 17.00
C GLY A 186 -5.32 11.78 17.03
N ILE A 187 -6.04 11.38 15.99
CA ILE A 187 -7.49 11.53 15.84
C ILE A 187 -8.16 10.18 16.10
N ASP A 188 -9.27 10.18 16.84
CA ASP A 188 -10.06 8.98 17.10
C ASP A 188 -10.65 8.44 15.78
N ALA A 189 -10.36 7.19 15.45
CA ALA A 189 -10.79 6.56 14.19
C ALA A 189 -12.11 5.76 14.32
N PHE A 190 -12.84 5.87 15.43
CA PHE A 190 -14.13 5.20 15.61
C PHE A 190 -15.15 5.58 14.53
N CYS A 191 -15.07 6.80 14.01
CA CYS A 191 -15.86 7.28 12.89
C CYS A 191 -15.73 6.46 11.60
N VAL A 192 -14.61 5.75 11.39
CA VAL A 192 -14.40 4.88 10.22
C VAL A 192 -15.41 3.71 10.23
N PHE A 193 -15.67 3.16 11.41
CA PHE A 193 -16.53 1.99 11.59
C PHE A 193 -17.98 2.37 11.93
N TYR A 194 -18.19 3.46 12.65
CA TYR A 194 -19.52 3.83 13.15
C TYR A 194 -20.35 4.54 12.07
N THR A 195 -21.56 4.02 11.80
CA THR A 195 -22.54 4.66 10.91
C THR A 195 -22.85 6.08 11.39
N PRO A 196 -22.85 7.12 10.52
CA PRO A 196 -22.91 7.06 9.05
C PRO A 196 -21.55 7.04 8.34
N HIS A 197 -20.49 6.54 8.99
CA HIS A 197 -19.14 6.42 8.43
C HIS A 197 -18.48 7.76 8.06
N ALA A 198 -18.95 8.85 8.67
CA ALA A 198 -18.44 10.19 8.44
C ALA A 198 -17.10 10.40 9.18
N VAL A 199 -16.00 10.29 8.44
CA VAL A 199 -14.64 10.44 8.99
C VAL A 199 -14.36 11.86 9.46
N HIS A 200 -13.46 12.01 10.44
CA HIS A 200 -13.16 13.33 11.02
C HIS A 200 -12.26 14.18 10.12
N ALA A 201 -11.37 13.55 9.36
CA ALA A 201 -10.54 14.21 8.37
C ALA A 201 -10.26 13.26 7.19
N ASP A 202 -10.61 13.70 5.99
CA ASP A 202 -10.30 13.01 4.73
C ASP A 202 -9.24 13.74 3.91
N ARG A 203 -8.98 15.04 4.16
CA ARG A 203 -7.95 15.83 3.47
C ARG A 203 -6.96 16.50 4.45
N PRO A 204 -6.14 15.73 5.19
CA PRO A 204 -5.22 16.29 6.18
C PRO A 204 -4.07 17.11 5.57
N GLY A 205 -3.60 16.79 4.36
CA GLY A 205 -2.62 17.60 3.64
C GLY A 205 -1.26 17.74 4.34
N PHE A 206 -0.71 18.95 4.35
CA PHE A 206 0.63 19.24 4.87
C PHE A 206 0.61 19.53 6.38
N GLN A 207 1.43 18.81 7.13
CA GLN A 207 1.62 18.97 8.57
C GLN A 207 3.09 19.29 8.88
N PRO A 208 3.40 20.26 9.76
CA PRO A 208 4.76 20.41 10.25
C PRO A 208 5.22 19.12 10.92
N ALA A 209 6.38 18.57 10.54
CA ALA A 209 6.79 17.26 11.06
C ALA A 209 6.94 17.22 12.59
N LYS A 210 7.35 18.35 13.18
CA LYS A 210 7.43 18.55 14.63
C LYS A 210 6.08 18.36 15.34
N ASP A 211 4.96 18.64 14.68
CA ASP A 211 3.62 18.51 15.28
C ASP A 211 3.17 17.05 15.28
N LEU A 212 3.86 16.19 14.52
CA LEU A 212 3.70 14.73 14.47
C LEU A 212 4.80 13.97 15.23
N ASP A 213 5.69 14.67 15.94
CA ASP A 213 6.88 14.11 16.59
C ASP A 213 7.83 13.35 15.64
N ILE A 214 7.80 13.66 14.34
CA ILE A 214 8.69 13.07 13.35
C ILE A 214 9.96 13.94 13.25
N PRO A 215 11.17 13.39 13.48
CA PRO A 215 12.40 14.17 13.55
C PRO A 215 12.95 14.51 12.15
N LEU A 216 12.26 15.39 11.42
CA LEU A 216 12.72 15.99 10.17
C LEU A 216 12.46 17.50 10.13
N ASN A 217 13.18 18.24 9.28
CA ASN A 217 13.23 19.71 9.34
C ASN A 217 12.02 20.43 8.72
N GLY A 218 11.30 19.78 7.81
CA GLY A 218 10.18 20.36 7.06
C GLY A 218 8.82 19.71 7.35
N TYR A 219 8.10 19.38 6.27
CA TYR A 219 6.70 18.99 6.32
C TYR A 219 6.48 17.52 5.98
N VAL A 220 5.42 16.97 6.57
CA VAL A 220 4.85 15.67 6.24
C VAL A 220 3.56 15.92 5.47
N TYR A 221 3.46 15.39 4.25
CA TYR A 221 2.21 15.36 3.51
C TYR A 221 1.52 14.02 3.75
N CYS A 222 0.31 14.06 4.28
CA CYS A 222 -0.54 12.88 4.41
C CYS A 222 -1.50 12.83 3.22
N TYR A 223 -1.46 11.73 2.46
CA TYR A 223 -2.42 11.53 1.36
C TYR A 223 -3.86 11.61 1.87
N PRO A 224 -4.77 12.21 1.07
CA PRO A 224 -6.18 12.25 1.40
C PRO A 224 -6.85 10.88 1.23
N ALA A 225 -7.96 10.70 1.93
CA ALA A 225 -8.88 9.58 1.78
C ALA A 225 -10.08 9.98 0.93
N LYS A 226 -10.71 9.00 0.26
CA LYS A 226 -12.01 9.21 -0.41
C LYS A 226 -13.18 8.87 0.50
N SER A 227 -13.01 7.87 1.37
CA SER A 227 -14.06 7.38 2.26
C SER A 227 -13.45 6.75 3.51
N ASN A 228 -14.29 6.20 4.37
CA ASN A 228 -13.89 5.51 5.60
C ASN A 228 -12.92 4.33 5.34
N TYR A 229 -13.22 3.47 4.36
CA TYR A 229 -12.40 2.30 4.03
C TYR A 229 -11.54 2.47 2.77
N LEU A 230 -11.56 3.64 2.13
CA LEU A 230 -10.71 3.93 0.97
C LEU A 230 -9.83 5.14 1.27
N GLY A 231 -8.60 4.86 1.68
CA GLY A 231 -7.65 5.85 2.17
C GLY A 231 -6.62 6.29 1.14
N GLY A 232 -5.57 6.93 1.67
CA GLY A 232 -4.52 7.55 0.88
C GLY A 232 -3.54 6.58 0.22
N ASP A 233 -3.46 5.35 0.72
CA ASP A 233 -2.78 4.23 0.06
C ASP A 233 -3.34 3.98 -1.34
N ILE A 234 -4.67 3.96 -1.48
CA ILE A 234 -5.33 3.76 -2.78
C ILE A 234 -5.16 4.98 -3.68
N ILE A 235 -5.33 6.19 -3.15
CA ILE A 235 -5.12 7.42 -3.93
C ILE A 235 -3.66 7.51 -4.42
N SER A 236 -2.70 7.12 -3.59
CA SER A 236 -1.30 7.00 -3.98
C SER A 236 -1.11 5.95 -5.08
N GLY A 237 -1.76 4.78 -4.97
CA GLY A 237 -1.75 3.77 -6.03
C GLY A 237 -2.35 4.26 -7.36
N MET A 238 -3.36 5.13 -7.31
CA MET A 238 -3.91 5.79 -8.50
C MET A 238 -2.88 6.72 -9.16
N ILE A 239 -2.14 7.50 -8.36
CA ILE A 239 -1.01 8.31 -8.84
C ILE A 239 0.08 7.43 -9.45
N GLU A 240 0.37 6.26 -8.87
CA GLU A 240 1.33 5.33 -9.44
C GLU A 240 0.90 4.83 -10.81
N THR A 241 -0.33 4.33 -10.91
CA THR A 241 -0.80 3.68 -12.13
C THR A 241 -1.17 4.67 -13.23
N GLU A 242 -1.46 5.93 -12.90
CA GLU A 242 -1.98 6.96 -13.80
C GLU A 242 -3.20 6.51 -14.61
N LEU A 243 -4.01 5.61 -14.06
CA LEU A 243 -5.17 5.07 -14.78
C LEU A 243 -6.24 6.14 -15.05
N TYR A 244 -6.34 7.14 -14.17
CA TYR A 244 -7.20 8.33 -14.31
C TYR A 244 -6.75 9.28 -15.43
N LYS A 245 -5.65 8.99 -16.15
CA LYS A 245 -5.22 9.75 -17.33
C LYS A 245 -5.45 9.00 -18.64
N LYS A 246 -5.90 7.75 -18.58
CA LYS A 246 -6.02 6.86 -19.74
C LYS A 246 -7.43 6.88 -20.30
N ASP A 247 -7.56 6.70 -21.61
CA ASP A 247 -8.87 6.53 -22.26
C ASP A 247 -9.48 5.14 -21.96
N GLY A 248 -8.63 4.12 -21.87
CA GLY A 248 -9.04 2.73 -21.68
C GLY A 248 -9.53 2.41 -20.27
N ILE A 249 -10.53 1.53 -20.16
CA ILE A 249 -11.06 1.10 -18.87
C ILE A 249 -10.02 0.26 -18.15
N SER A 250 -9.70 0.67 -16.93
CA SER A 250 -8.79 -0.04 -16.05
C SER A 250 -9.49 -0.46 -14.77
N VAL A 251 -9.12 -1.63 -14.27
CA VAL A 251 -9.46 -2.10 -12.94
C VAL A 251 -8.20 -2.03 -12.09
N PHE A 252 -8.24 -1.38 -10.95
CA PHE A 252 -7.19 -1.39 -9.94
C PHE A 252 -7.73 -2.08 -8.70
N PHE A 253 -7.11 -3.18 -8.30
CA PHE A 253 -7.53 -3.96 -7.16
C PHE A 253 -6.36 -4.16 -6.21
N ASP A 254 -6.40 -3.47 -5.06
CA ASP A 254 -5.52 -3.74 -3.94
C ASP A 254 -6.16 -4.83 -3.07
N ILE A 255 -5.43 -5.93 -2.89
CA ILE A 255 -5.87 -7.01 -2.01
C ILE A 255 -4.86 -7.12 -0.88
N GLY A 256 -5.31 -6.73 0.31
CA GLY A 256 -4.63 -6.91 1.59
C GLY A 256 -5.58 -7.52 2.62
N THR A 257 -5.59 -6.99 3.85
CA THR A 257 -6.61 -7.34 4.86
C THR A 257 -8.02 -7.03 4.34
N ASN A 258 -8.12 -5.93 3.60
CA ASN A 258 -9.30 -5.47 2.90
C ASN A 258 -9.10 -5.69 1.39
N GLY A 259 -10.20 -5.64 0.64
CA GLY A 259 -10.14 -5.48 -0.80
C GLY A 259 -10.60 -4.08 -1.16
N GLU A 260 -9.71 -3.28 -1.75
CA GLU A 260 -9.98 -1.94 -2.22
C GLU A 260 -9.88 -1.89 -3.75
N LEU A 261 -10.94 -1.42 -4.39
CA LEU A 261 -11.11 -1.54 -5.83
C LEU A 261 -11.46 -0.19 -6.44
N VAL A 262 -10.86 0.11 -7.58
CA VAL A 262 -11.19 1.25 -8.45
C VAL A 262 -11.40 0.74 -9.88
N ILE A 263 -12.50 1.11 -10.52
CA ILE A 263 -12.77 0.84 -11.94
C ILE A 263 -13.02 2.18 -12.63
N GLY A 264 -12.37 2.40 -13.76
CA GLY A 264 -12.63 3.58 -14.56
C GLY A 264 -11.48 3.94 -15.48
N ASN A 265 -11.48 5.21 -15.86
CA ASN A 265 -10.53 5.82 -16.78
C ASN A 265 -10.44 7.32 -16.46
N LYS A 266 -10.02 8.16 -17.41
CA LYS A 266 -9.99 9.62 -17.27
C LYS A 266 -11.35 10.33 -17.20
N ASP A 267 -12.43 9.65 -17.56
CA ASP A 267 -13.76 10.26 -17.69
C ASP A 267 -14.63 9.97 -16.46
N PHE A 268 -14.36 8.87 -15.76
CA PHE A 268 -15.02 8.53 -14.51
C PHE A 268 -14.17 7.56 -13.68
N LEU A 269 -14.36 7.60 -12.36
CA LEU A 269 -13.77 6.65 -11.43
C LEU A 269 -14.86 6.15 -10.48
N LEU A 270 -15.07 4.85 -10.45
CA LEU A 270 -15.90 4.18 -9.46
C LEU A 270 -14.98 3.48 -8.48
N CYS A 271 -15.18 3.65 -7.18
CA CYS A 271 -14.36 2.99 -6.18
C CYS A 271 -15.19 2.36 -5.05
N GLY A 272 -14.62 1.37 -4.38
CA GLY A 272 -15.27 0.65 -3.30
C GLY A 272 -14.26 -0.09 -2.44
N ALA A 273 -14.63 -0.38 -1.20
CA ALA A 273 -13.79 -1.17 -0.29
C ALA A 273 -14.67 -2.16 0.48
N GLY A 274 -14.19 -3.40 0.60
CA GLY A 274 -14.91 -4.48 1.25
C GLY A 274 -13.98 -5.41 2.01
N ALA A 275 -14.55 -6.23 2.90
CA ALA A 275 -13.78 -7.23 3.61
C ALA A 275 -13.42 -8.38 2.66
N ALA A 276 -12.15 -8.46 2.25
CA ALA A 276 -11.61 -9.66 1.61
C ALA A 276 -11.43 -10.79 2.64
N GLY A 277 -11.11 -10.47 3.89
CA GLY A 277 -11.05 -11.43 5.01
C GLY A 277 -9.62 -11.92 5.33
N PRO A 278 -9.36 -12.34 6.57
CA PRO A 278 -8.03 -12.49 7.14
C PRO A 278 -7.29 -13.79 6.78
N ALA A 279 -7.90 -14.68 5.98
CA ALA A 279 -7.31 -15.98 5.59
C ALA A 279 -5.95 -15.85 4.87
N LEU A 280 -5.65 -14.63 4.41
CA LEU A 280 -4.55 -14.27 3.55
C LEU A 280 -3.28 -13.80 4.28
N GLU A 281 -3.39 -13.37 5.54
CA GLU A 281 -2.26 -12.86 6.35
C GLU A 281 -1.67 -13.89 7.32
N GLY A 282 -2.06 -15.16 7.17
CA GLY A 282 -1.53 -16.29 7.95
C GLY A 282 -2.08 -16.44 9.37
N GLY A 283 -2.93 -15.52 9.84
CA GLY A 283 -3.47 -15.56 11.21
C GLY A 283 -4.68 -16.48 11.43
N VAL A 284 -5.34 -16.93 10.36
CA VAL A 284 -6.58 -17.72 10.44
C VAL A 284 -6.41 -19.17 10.01
N VAL A 285 -5.39 -19.44 9.18
CA VAL A 285 -5.06 -20.78 8.69
C VAL A 285 -4.18 -21.50 9.71
N HIS A 286 -4.46 -22.76 9.99
CA HIS A 286 -3.80 -23.51 11.08
C HIS A 286 -2.26 -23.54 11.00
N THR A 287 -1.70 -23.75 9.81
CA THR A 287 -0.25 -23.66 9.56
C THR A 287 0.12 -22.43 8.74
N GLY A 288 -0.76 -21.42 8.74
CA GLY A 288 -0.54 -20.16 8.07
C GLY A 288 0.58 -19.37 8.73
N MET A 289 1.38 -18.69 7.92
CA MET A 289 2.37 -17.73 8.38
C MET A 289 2.56 -16.62 7.35
N ARG A 290 3.23 -15.54 7.75
CA ARG A 290 3.59 -14.45 6.82
C ARG A 290 4.69 -14.89 5.86
N ALA A 291 4.85 -14.14 4.77
CA ALA A 291 5.91 -14.35 3.79
C ALA A 291 7.29 -13.96 4.37
N ASP A 292 7.89 -14.89 5.11
CA ASP A 292 9.21 -14.74 5.75
C ASP A 292 10.00 -16.06 5.66
N ALA A 293 11.27 -16.07 6.06
CA ALA A 293 12.15 -17.23 5.97
C ALA A 293 11.53 -18.48 6.60
N GLY A 294 11.34 -19.52 5.77
CA GLY A 294 10.66 -20.77 6.15
C GLY A 294 9.18 -20.86 5.75
N ALA A 295 8.58 -19.80 5.21
CA ALA A 295 7.24 -19.85 4.63
C ALA A 295 7.26 -20.54 3.27
N VAL A 296 6.29 -21.42 3.03
CA VAL A 296 5.99 -21.96 1.71
C VAL A 296 5.23 -20.90 0.91
N ASP A 297 5.83 -20.43 -0.18
CA ASP A 297 5.32 -19.34 -1.02
C ASP A 297 4.87 -19.79 -2.41
N SER A 298 5.25 -21.00 -2.84
CA SER A 298 4.77 -21.59 -4.09
C SER A 298 4.60 -23.10 -3.95
N VAL A 299 3.50 -23.62 -4.52
CA VAL A 299 3.15 -25.04 -4.51
C VAL A 299 2.84 -25.53 -5.92
N ARG A 300 3.38 -26.68 -6.32
CA ARG A 300 3.09 -27.33 -7.61
C ARG A 300 2.88 -28.83 -7.39
N ILE A 301 1.88 -29.42 -8.05
CA ILE A 301 1.67 -30.87 -8.03
C ILE A 301 2.13 -31.45 -9.37
N ARG A 302 3.01 -32.46 -9.31
CA ARG A 302 3.50 -33.17 -10.50
C ARG A 302 3.60 -34.66 -10.21
N GLY A 303 2.99 -35.47 -11.07
CA GLY A 303 3.02 -36.94 -10.93
C GLY A 303 2.48 -37.43 -9.59
N GLY A 304 1.45 -36.76 -9.06
CA GLY A 304 0.84 -37.07 -7.76
C GLY A 304 1.66 -36.68 -6.53
N LYS A 305 2.75 -35.90 -6.69
CA LYS A 305 3.59 -35.40 -5.59
C LYS A 305 3.52 -33.89 -5.49
N ILE A 306 3.50 -33.39 -4.26
CA ILE A 306 3.54 -31.96 -3.95
C ILE A 306 5.00 -31.49 -3.91
N HIS A 307 5.28 -30.42 -4.64
CA HIS A 307 6.56 -29.72 -4.64
C HIS A 307 6.34 -28.30 -4.13
N VAL A 308 7.18 -27.88 -3.17
CA VAL A 308 7.08 -26.57 -2.54
C VAL A 308 8.36 -25.77 -2.73
N HIS A 309 8.21 -24.46 -2.92
CA HIS A 309 9.29 -23.50 -2.72
C HIS A 309 9.17 -22.92 -1.30
N VAL A 310 10.30 -22.55 -0.70
CA VAL A 310 10.37 -22.03 0.66
C VAL A 310 11.23 -20.77 0.67
N ILE A 311 10.68 -19.68 1.20
CA ILE A 311 11.39 -18.39 1.28
C ILE A 311 12.69 -18.54 2.08
N GLY A 312 13.77 -18.00 1.52
CA GLY A 312 15.12 -18.03 2.13
C GLY A 312 15.86 -19.36 1.95
N ASN A 313 15.27 -20.37 1.30
CA ASN A 313 15.88 -21.70 1.17
C ASN A 313 16.89 -21.84 0.02
N SER A 314 17.60 -20.77 -0.35
CA SER A 314 18.58 -20.77 -1.45
C SER A 314 19.74 -21.76 -1.24
N SER A 315 19.96 -22.20 0.01
CA SER A 315 21.01 -23.15 0.39
C SER A 315 20.49 -24.56 0.74
N GLY A 316 19.18 -24.82 0.65
CA GLY A 316 18.57 -26.10 1.01
C GLY A 316 18.55 -26.42 2.52
N LYS A 317 18.90 -25.45 3.37
CA LYS A 317 19.03 -25.63 4.83
C LYS A 317 17.84 -25.15 5.65
N ILE A 318 16.89 -24.44 5.04
CA ILE A 318 15.74 -23.90 5.75
C ILE A 318 14.57 -24.88 5.59
N SER A 319 14.17 -25.50 6.68
CA SER A 319 12.96 -26.32 6.73
C SER A 319 11.70 -25.45 6.67
N PRO A 320 10.64 -25.89 5.98
CA PRO A 320 9.38 -25.17 5.97
C PRO A 320 8.78 -25.15 7.38
N LYS A 321 8.18 -24.01 7.76
CA LYS A 321 7.57 -23.78 9.08
C LYS A 321 6.07 -23.51 9.00
N GLY A 322 5.57 -23.14 7.81
CA GLY A 322 4.18 -22.80 7.54
C GLY A 322 4.02 -22.38 6.09
N ILE A 323 2.84 -21.89 5.73
CA ILE A 323 2.48 -21.47 4.37
C ILE A 323 2.00 -20.01 4.37
N CYS A 324 2.46 -19.20 3.40
CA CYS A 324 1.98 -17.83 3.23
C CYS A 324 0.88 -17.71 2.18
N GLY A 325 0.26 -16.53 2.07
CA GLY A 325 -0.90 -16.30 1.18
C GLY A 325 -0.70 -16.78 -0.25
N SER A 326 0.45 -16.50 -0.87
CA SER A 326 0.78 -16.99 -2.22
C SER A 326 0.86 -18.52 -2.30
N GLY A 327 1.43 -19.17 -1.28
CA GLY A 327 1.48 -20.62 -1.17
C GLY A 327 0.09 -21.23 -1.01
N ILE A 328 -0.81 -20.58 -0.26
CA ILE A 328 -2.19 -21.04 -0.08
C ILE A 328 -2.95 -20.98 -1.40
N VAL A 329 -2.85 -19.86 -2.13
CA VAL A 329 -3.48 -19.70 -3.46
C VAL A 329 -3.00 -20.80 -4.41
N ASP A 330 -1.69 -21.03 -4.46
CA ASP A 330 -1.08 -22.07 -5.29
C ASP A 330 -1.52 -23.49 -4.88
N LEU A 331 -1.56 -23.77 -3.57
CA LEU A 331 -1.98 -25.07 -3.05
C LEU A 331 -3.41 -25.36 -3.47
N ILE A 332 -4.35 -24.45 -3.21
CA ILE A 332 -5.76 -24.65 -3.55
C ILE A 332 -5.95 -24.77 -5.07
N ALA A 333 -5.26 -23.94 -5.86
CA ALA A 333 -5.29 -24.03 -7.32
C ALA A 333 -4.83 -25.41 -7.82
N GLU A 334 -3.72 -25.93 -7.32
CA GLU A 334 -3.19 -27.22 -7.74
C GLU A 334 -4.05 -28.40 -7.24
N LEU A 335 -4.55 -28.35 -6.00
CA LEU A 335 -5.50 -29.34 -5.49
C LEU A 335 -6.76 -29.41 -6.35
N PHE A 336 -7.28 -28.25 -6.76
CA PHE A 336 -8.44 -28.15 -7.62
C PHE A 336 -8.14 -28.71 -9.02
N LEU A 337 -7.00 -28.34 -9.60
CA LEU A 337 -6.58 -28.81 -10.92
C LEU A 337 -6.31 -30.32 -10.99
N GLU A 338 -5.84 -30.94 -9.91
CA GLU A 338 -5.66 -32.40 -9.82
C GLU A 338 -6.94 -33.16 -9.41
N GLY A 339 -8.02 -32.43 -9.10
CA GLY A 339 -9.30 -33.00 -8.68
C GLY A 339 -9.25 -33.62 -7.28
N TRP A 340 -8.30 -33.19 -6.45
CA TRP A 340 -8.15 -33.60 -5.05
C TRP A 340 -9.11 -32.85 -4.13
N ILE A 341 -9.62 -31.72 -4.60
CA ILE A 341 -10.79 -31.04 -4.05
C ILE A 341 -11.84 -30.85 -5.15
N ASP A 342 -13.11 -30.87 -4.76
CA ASP A 342 -14.23 -30.59 -5.66
C ASP A 342 -14.43 -29.07 -5.87
N ILE A 343 -15.45 -28.71 -6.66
CA ILE A 343 -15.79 -27.30 -6.93
C ILE A 343 -16.19 -26.51 -5.67
N ARG A 344 -16.52 -27.18 -4.56
CA ARG A 344 -16.86 -26.54 -3.27
C ARG A 344 -15.65 -26.52 -2.32
N GLY A 345 -14.48 -26.90 -2.81
CA GLY A 345 -13.25 -27.03 -2.02
C GLY A 345 -13.23 -28.23 -1.08
N LYS A 346 -14.14 -29.21 -1.24
CA LYS A 346 -14.15 -30.40 -0.37
C LYS A 346 -13.14 -31.42 -0.85
N PHE A 347 -12.30 -31.90 0.07
CA PHE A 347 -11.34 -32.96 -0.22
C PHE A 347 -12.03 -34.23 -0.74
N SER A 348 -11.35 -34.88 -1.68
CA SER A 348 -11.71 -36.17 -2.29
C SER A 348 -10.67 -37.23 -1.89
N PRO A 349 -10.79 -37.88 -0.71
CA PRO A 349 -9.78 -38.80 -0.19
C PRO A 349 -9.49 -39.99 -1.09
N GLU A 350 -10.44 -40.37 -1.95
CA GLU A 350 -10.29 -41.46 -2.92
C GLU A 350 -9.30 -41.14 -4.06
N LYS A 351 -8.88 -39.89 -4.21
CA LYS A 351 -8.01 -39.43 -5.30
C LYS A 351 -6.52 -39.55 -4.97
N THR A 352 -6.15 -39.48 -3.70
CA THR A 352 -4.75 -39.54 -3.27
C THR A 352 -4.63 -39.97 -1.81
N ASN A 353 -3.59 -40.76 -1.51
CA ASN A 353 -3.28 -41.17 -0.14
C ASN A 353 -2.67 -40.03 0.70
N LEU A 354 -2.39 -38.86 0.11
CA LEU A 354 -1.89 -37.69 0.84
C LEU A 354 -2.98 -37.00 1.66
N ILE A 355 -4.24 -37.18 1.27
CA ILE A 355 -5.39 -36.73 2.05
C ILE A 355 -5.62 -37.73 3.18
N GLN A 356 -5.60 -37.23 4.40
CA GLN A 356 -5.69 -38.05 5.61
C GLN A 356 -6.62 -37.39 6.62
N LYS A 357 -7.02 -38.14 7.65
CA LYS A 357 -7.83 -37.63 8.75
C LYS A 357 -6.94 -37.37 9.96
N ARG A 358 -6.89 -36.13 10.43
CA ARG A 358 -6.21 -35.73 11.68
C ARG A 358 -7.14 -34.87 12.52
N GLU A 359 -7.13 -35.08 13.83
CA GLU A 359 -7.94 -34.28 14.77
C GLU A 359 -9.44 -34.24 14.41
N GLY A 360 -9.94 -35.32 13.80
CA GLY A 360 -11.33 -35.42 13.36
C GLY A 360 -11.65 -34.77 12.01
N GLN A 361 -10.70 -34.08 11.37
CA GLN A 361 -10.88 -33.36 10.11
C GLN A 361 -10.02 -33.94 8.99
N LEU A 362 -10.45 -33.75 7.73
CA LEU A 362 -9.61 -34.05 6.58
C LEU A 362 -8.56 -32.96 6.41
N CYS A 363 -7.34 -33.38 6.11
CA CYS A 363 -6.22 -32.50 5.81
C CYS A 363 -5.31 -33.13 4.77
N ILE A 364 -4.46 -32.30 4.16
CA ILE A 364 -3.38 -32.74 3.29
C ILE A 364 -2.04 -32.28 3.83
N GLU A 365 -1.04 -33.16 3.79
CA GLU A 365 0.33 -32.82 4.14
C GLU A 365 1.04 -32.19 2.94
N TYR A 366 1.25 -30.87 2.95
CA TYR A 366 1.89 -30.16 1.85
C TYR A 366 3.42 -30.08 2.00
N ALA A 367 3.92 -30.22 3.22
CA ALA A 367 5.34 -30.36 3.53
C ALA A 367 5.49 -31.20 4.82
N PRO A 368 6.66 -31.80 5.09
CA PRO A 368 6.85 -32.70 6.23
C PRO A 368 6.39 -32.08 7.56
N GLY A 369 5.35 -32.66 8.16
CA GLY A 369 4.77 -32.20 9.43
C GLY A 369 3.88 -30.95 9.33
N LEU A 370 3.64 -30.41 8.14
CA LEU A 370 2.76 -29.27 7.90
C LEU A 370 1.51 -29.69 7.13
N TYR A 371 0.35 -29.38 7.72
CA TYR A 371 -0.95 -29.81 7.24
C TYR A 371 -1.83 -28.62 6.89
N PHE A 372 -2.58 -28.75 5.79
CA PHE A 372 -3.62 -27.81 5.39
C PHE A 372 -4.98 -28.50 5.52
N TYR A 373 -5.85 -27.95 6.36
CA TYR A 373 -7.09 -28.60 6.78
C TYR A 373 -8.28 -28.18 5.90
N GLN A 374 -9.34 -28.99 5.91
CA GLN A 374 -10.57 -28.67 5.20
C GLN A 374 -11.15 -27.31 5.63
N LYS A 375 -11.05 -27.00 6.93
CA LYS A 375 -11.52 -25.74 7.48
C LYS A 375 -10.75 -24.55 6.89
N ASP A 376 -9.43 -24.67 6.77
CA ASP A 376 -8.57 -23.65 6.14
C ASP A 376 -8.98 -23.36 4.68
N ILE A 377 -9.36 -24.40 3.92
CA ILE A 377 -9.92 -24.24 2.57
C ILE A 377 -11.25 -23.49 2.61
N ASP A 378 -12.14 -23.88 3.54
CA ASP A 378 -13.47 -23.28 3.68
C ASP A 378 -13.37 -21.78 4.02
N GLU A 379 -12.46 -21.40 4.92
CA GLU A 379 -12.18 -19.99 5.25
C GLU A 379 -11.61 -19.23 4.05
N PHE A 380 -10.65 -19.81 3.34
CA PHE A 380 -10.04 -19.15 2.19
C PHE A 380 -11.02 -18.96 1.02
N ILE A 381 -11.94 -19.90 0.80
CA ILE A 381 -12.99 -19.78 -0.22
C ILE A 381 -13.86 -18.55 0.00
N LEU A 382 -14.16 -18.20 1.25
CA LEU A 382 -14.91 -16.97 1.56
C LEU A 382 -14.14 -15.74 1.10
N THR A 383 -12.82 -15.70 1.33
CA THR A 383 -11.98 -14.59 0.90
C THR A 383 -11.91 -14.46 -0.61
N LYS A 384 -11.69 -15.59 -1.30
CA LYS A 384 -11.73 -15.63 -2.76
C LYS A 384 -13.09 -15.18 -3.31
N ALA A 385 -14.19 -15.58 -2.68
CA ALA A 385 -15.54 -15.22 -3.10
C ALA A 385 -15.81 -13.71 -2.93
N ALA A 386 -15.36 -13.14 -1.81
CA ALA A 386 -15.43 -11.70 -1.57
C ALA A 386 -14.64 -10.91 -2.62
N ALA A 387 -13.41 -11.34 -2.93
CA ALA A 387 -12.59 -10.70 -3.96
C ALA A 387 -13.27 -10.71 -5.35
N HIS A 388 -13.82 -11.86 -5.75
CA HIS A 388 -14.55 -12.01 -7.00
C HIS A 388 -15.77 -11.06 -7.05
N ILE A 389 -16.58 -11.05 -5.99
CA ILE A 389 -17.84 -10.34 -6.00
C ILE A 389 -17.66 -8.82 -5.96
N MET A 390 -16.60 -8.32 -5.31
CA MET A 390 -16.27 -6.89 -5.36
C MET A 390 -16.02 -6.43 -6.81
N VAL A 391 -15.27 -7.22 -7.59
CA VAL A 391 -15.04 -6.91 -9.01
C VAL A 391 -16.33 -6.99 -9.83
N GLU A 392 -17.14 -8.04 -9.62
CA GLU A 392 -18.40 -8.23 -10.35
C GLU A 392 -19.42 -7.11 -10.07
N ILE A 393 -19.57 -6.71 -8.80
CA ILE A 393 -20.45 -5.60 -8.43
C ILE A 393 -19.95 -4.31 -9.06
N MET A 394 -18.66 -3.98 -8.98
CA MET A 394 -18.15 -2.74 -9.56
C MET A 394 -18.32 -2.68 -11.09
N LEU A 395 -18.13 -3.81 -11.79
CA LEU A 395 -18.42 -3.90 -13.23
C LEU A 395 -19.92 -3.69 -13.51
N ARG A 396 -20.80 -4.33 -12.71
CA ARG A 396 -22.25 -4.17 -12.84
C ARG A 396 -22.70 -2.73 -12.61
N GLU A 397 -22.28 -2.11 -11.51
CA GLU A 397 -22.66 -0.75 -11.13
C GLU A 397 -22.10 0.31 -12.09
N SER A 398 -20.97 0.02 -12.75
CA SER A 398 -20.44 0.85 -13.85
C SER A 398 -21.08 0.56 -15.21
N GLY A 399 -21.94 -0.45 -15.32
CA GLY A 399 -22.53 -0.87 -16.60
C GLY A 399 -21.52 -1.45 -17.59
N LEU A 400 -20.39 -1.96 -17.08
CA LEU A 400 -19.29 -2.50 -17.87
C LEU A 400 -19.28 -4.03 -17.87
N GLU A 401 -18.88 -4.61 -18.99
CA GLU A 401 -18.48 -6.00 -19.08
C GLU A 401 -16.97 -6.14 -18.86
N LEU A 402 -16.54 -7.27 -18.28
CA LEU A 402 -15.12 -7.57 -18.05
C LEU A 402 -14.28 -7.51 -19.34
N ASN A 403 -14.84 -7.87 -20.50
CA ASN A 403 -14.14 -7.84 -21.78
C ASN A 403 -13.80 -6.41 -22.25
N GLN A 404 -14.42 -5.39 -21.65
CA GLN A 404 -14.15 -3.97 -21.91
C GLN A 404 -12.98 -3.46 -21.08
N ALA A 405 -12.52 -4.21 -20.07
CA ALA A 405 -11.34 -3.85 -19.30
C ALA A 405 -10.07 -4.06 -20.15
N ASP A 406 -9.34 -2.97 -20.37
CA ASP A 406 -8.07 -2.99 -21.08
C ASP A 406 -6.94 -3.47 -20.18
N ARG A 407 -7.02 -3.16 -18.89
CA ARG A 407 -5.99 -3.47 -17.90
C ARG A 407 -6.59 -3.81 -16.55
N PHE A 408 -5.96 -4.74 -15.86
CA PHE A 408 -6.27 -5.10 -14.50
C PHE A 408 -4.99 -5.02 -13.68
N TYR A 409 -4.89 -3.98 -12.85
CA TYR A 409 -3.80 -3.74 -11.93
C TYR A 409 -4.06 -4.49 -10.62
N ALA A 410 -3.33 -5.58 -10.40
CA ALA A 410 -3.32 -6.28 -9.12
C ALA A 410 -2.24 -5.65 -8.23
N ALA A 411 -2.65 -4.96 -7.17
CA ALA A 411 -1.78 -4.24 -6.26
C ALA A 411 -1.69 -4.94 -4.89
N GLY A 412 -0.88 -4.36 -4.00
CA GLY A 412 -0.73 -4.80 -2.64
C GLY A 412 0.17 -6.03 -2.49
N SER A 413 0.15 -6.60 -1.29
CA SER A 413 0.93 -7.82 -0.99
C SER A 413 0.56 -8.99 -1.90
N PHE A 414 -0.69 -9.02 -2.37
CA PHE A 414 -1.19 -10.05 -3.28
C PHE A 414 -0.72 -9.84 -4.71
N GLY A 415 -0.80 -8.61 -5.23
CA GLY A 415 -0.23 -8.28 -6.54
C GLY A 415 1.21 -8.76 -6.64
N LYS A 416 2.04 -8.43 -5.64
CA LYS A 416 3.49 -8.72 -5.65
C LYS A 416 3.85 -10.20 -5.68
N TYR A 417 3.21 -11.04 -4.87
CA TYR A 417 3.66 -12.42 -4.62
C TYR A 417 2.74 -13.51 -5.15
N VAL A 418 1.47 -13.21 -5.44
CA VAL A 418 0.51 -14.24 -5.87
C VAL A 418 0.62 -14.51 -7.36
N SER A 419 0.66 -15.79 -7.71
CA SER A 419 0.57 -16.25 -9.10
C SER A 419 -0.78 -15.84 -9.71
N VAL A 420 -0.73 -14.98 -10.73
CA VAL A 420 -1.91 -14.58 -11.52
C VAL A 420 -2.65 -15.82 -12.03
N GLU A 421 -1.92 -16.83 -12.52
CA GLU A 421 -2.53 -18.07 -12.99
C GLU A 421 -3.27 -18.84 -11.91
N SER A 422 -2.73 -18.88 -10.69
CA SER A 422 -3.34 -19.59 -9.58
C SER A 422 -4.56 -18.84 -9.07
N ALA A 423 -4.48 -17.51 -8.97
CA ALA A 423 -5.60 -16.65 -8.59
C ALA A 423 -6.76 -16.73 -9.59
N ILE A 424 -6.49 -16.78 -10.90
CA ILE A 424 -7.53 -17.03 -11.92
C ILE A 424 -8.09 -18.46 -11.78
N THR A 425 -7.23 -19.46 -11.52
CA THR A 425 -7.63 -20.87 -11.39
C THR A 425 -8.63 -21.10 -10.25
N ILE A 426 -8.47 -20.39 -9.13
CA ILE A 426 -9.43 -20.45 -8.01
C ILE A 426 -10.61 -19.49 -8.17
N GLY A 427 -10.58 -18.62 -9.18
CA GLY A 427 -11.59 -17.60 -9.47
C GLY A 427 -11.54 -16.34 -8.62
N MET A 428 -10.39 -16.06 -8.00
CA MET A 428 -10.16 -14.83 -7.24
C MET A 428 -9.97 -13.63 -8.16
N TYR A 429 -9.26 -13.84 -9.28
CA TYR A 429 -9.18 -12.88 -10.38
C TYR A 429 -10.05 -13.31 -11.55
N PRO A 430 -10.59 -12.35 -12.32
CA PRO A 430 -11.31 -12.64 -13.55
C PRO A 430 -10.42 -13.38 -14.57
N ASP A 431 -11.01 -14.28 -15.36
CA ASP A 431 -10.29 -14.93 -16.46
C ASP A 431 -10.16 -13.99 -17.65
N MET A 432 -9.01 -13.31 -17.73
CA MET A 432 -8.69 -12.37 -18.81
C MET A 432 -7.32 -12.65 -19.42
N GLU A 433 -7.01 -11.94 -20.51
CA GLU A 433 -5.70 -12.01 -21.16
C GLU A 433 -4.58 -11.64 -20.18
N ARG A 434 -3.51 -12.43 -20.15
CA ARG A 434 -2.47 -12.33 -19.10
C ARG A 434 -1.66 -11.06 -19.26
N GLU A 435 -1.51 -10.61 -20.49
CA GLU A 435 -0.85 -9.36 -20.87
C GLU A 435 -1.59 -8.13 -20.35
N LYS A 436 -2.89 -8.25 -20.06
CA LYS A 436 -3.71 -7.20 -19.44
C LYS A 436 -3.66 -7.23 -17.91
N MET A 437 -3.16 -8.31 -17.30
CA MET A 437 -2.96 -8.42 -15.86
C MET A 437 -1.61 -7.81 -15.47
N ILE A 438 -1.65 -6.63 -14.86
CA ILE A 438 -0.46 -5.87 -14.48
C ILE A 438 -0.25 -6.02 -12.98
N ASN A 439 0.94 -6.44 -12.57
CA ASN A 439 1.34 -6.42 -11.17
C ASN A 439 1.77 -5.00 -10.78
N ALA A 440 1.03 -4.37 -9.89
CA ALA A 440 1.26 -3.00 -9.43
C ALA A 440 2.00 -2.95 -8.07
N GLU A 441 2.67 -4.04 -7.67
CA GLU A 441 3.51 -4.16 -6.45
C GLU A 441 3.02 -3.31 -5.24
N ASN A 442 3.91 -2.55 -4.59
CA ASN A 442 3.53 -1.59 -3.55
C ASN A 442 3.22 -0.22 -4.17
N SER A 443 2.09 -0.14 -4.86
CA SER A 443 1.63 1.09 -5.51
C SER A 443 1.46 2.27 -4.53
N SER A 444 1.14 2.00 -3.25
CA SER A 444 1.07 3.00 -2.18
C SER A 444 2.42 3.71 -1.99
N LEU A 445 3.51 2.97 -1.90
CA LEU A 445 4.85 3.53 -1.73
C LEU A 445 5.37 4.22 -3.01
N GLU A 446 5.13 3.62 -4.17
CA GLU A 446 5.56 4.18 -5.46
C GLU A 446 4.87 5.53 -5.76
N GLY A 447 3.55 5.63 -5.50
CA GLY A 447 2.82 6.89 -5.62
C GLY A 447 3.29 7.95 -4.63
N ALA A 448 3.69 7.55 -3.41
CA ALA A 448 4.23 8.46 -2.42
C ALA A 448 5.58 9.03 -2.85
N GLN A 449 6.43 8.21 -3.45
CA GLN A 449 7.67 8.65 -4.09
C GLN A 449 7.41 9.61 -5.26
N LYS A 450 6.47 9.28 -6.16
CA LYS A 450 6.14 10.15 -7.30
C LYS A 450 5.72 11.54 -6.84
N LEU A 451 4.83 11.63 -5.86
CA LEU A 451 4.38 12.91 -5.30
C LEU A 451 5.50 13.68 -4.62
N LEU A 452 6.35 12.99 -3.83
CA LEU A 452 7.50 13.61 -3.16
C LEU A 452 8.41 14.34 -4.17
N LEU A 453 8.63 13.73 -5.34
CA LEU A 453 9.49 14.23 -6.41
C LEU A 453 8.77 15.16 -7.41
N ASN A 454 7.44 15.19 -7.41
CA ASN A 454 6.64 16.03 -8.28
C ASN A 454 5.42 16.64 -7.58
N LYS A 455 5.56 17.89 -7.14
CA LYS A 455 4.51 18.70 -6.52
C LYS A 455 3.29 18.93 -7.42
N GLU A 456 3.44 18.88 -8.74
CA GLU A 456 2.33 19.12 -9.68
C GLU A 456 1.24 18.04 -9.57
N LEU A 457 1.59 16.86 -9.07
CA LEU A 457 0.64 15.76 -8.81
C LEU A 457 -0.36 16.08 -7.68
N LEU A 458 -0.17 17.15 -6.90
CA LEU A 458 -1.19 17.61 -5.95
C LEU A 458 -2.52 17.95 -6.66
N ALA A 459 -2.45 18.54 -7.86
CA ALA A 459 -3.64 18.86 -8.66
C ALA A 459 -4.32 17.57 -9.18
N ASP A 460 -3.53 16.57 -9.57
CA ASP A 460 -4.03 15.28 -10.00
C ASP A 460 -4.78 14.56 -8.86
N ILE A 461 -4.30 14.67 -7.61
CA ILE A 461 -4.98 14.13 -6.42
C ILE A 461 -6.36 14.78 -6.25
N ASP A 462 -6.46 16.10 -6.38
CA ASP A 462 -7.74 16.80 -6.29
C ASP A 462 -8.71 16.33 -7.39
N GLN A 463 -8.24 16.19 -8.64
CA GLN A 463 -9.02 15.67 -9.75
C GLN A 463 -9.53 14.24 -9.49
N ILE A 464 -8.64 13.33 -9.05
CA ILE A 464 -9.00 11.94 -8.72
C ILE A 464 -10.12 11.91 -7.69
N LEU A 465 -10.00 12.71 -6.63
CA LEU A 465 -11.02 12.74 -5.57
C LEU A 465 -12.35 13.31 -6.06
N GLU A 466 -12.34 14.28 -6.98
CA GLU A 466 -13.56 14.84 -7.57
C GLU A 466 -14.27 13.84 -8.49
N GLU A 467 -13.54 13.11 -9.31
CA GLU A 467 -14.09 12.12 -10.25
C GLU A 467 -14.51 10.81 -9.60
N MET A 468 -13.93 10.47 -8.44
CA MET A 468 -14.26 9.24 -7.72
C MET A 468 -15.70 9.27 -7.17
N THR A 469 -16.44 8.21 -7.44
CA THR A 469 -17.72 7.90 -6.81
C THR A 469 -17.56 6.64 -5.96
N TYR A 470 -17.87 6.72 -4.67
CA TYR A 470 -17.69 5.61 -3.74
C TYR A 470 -18.96 4.76 -3.63
N ILE A 471 -18.81 3.44 -3.79
CA ILE A 471 -19.85 2.45 -3.58
C ILE A 471 -19.63 1.74 -2.24
N GLN A 472 -20.64 1.81 -1.39
CA GLN A 472 -20.69 1.07 -0.14
C GLN A 472 -21.19 -0.36 -0.42
N PHE A 473 -20.29 -1.34 -0.53
CA PHE A 473 -20.66 -2.73 -0.82
C PHE A 473 -21.66 -3.33 0.17
N ALA A 474 -21.65 -2.87 1.43
CA ALA A 474 -22.58 -3.31 2.47
C ALA A 474 -24.04 -2.90 2.21
N GLU A 475 -24.28 -1.92 1.33
CA GLU A 475 -25.62 -1.42 0.96
C GLU A 475 -26.12 -2.02 -0.36
N VAL A 476 -25.37 -2.94 -0.97
CA VAL A 476 -25.75 -3.58 -2.24
C VAL A 476 -26.75 -4.72 -1.98
N ASP A 477 -27.98 -4.54 -2.48
CA ASP A 477 -29.13 -5.44 -2.37
C ASP A 477 -28.97 -6.76 -3.15
N ASP A 478 -27.98 -7.58 -2.80
CA ASP A 478 -27.79 -9.00 -3.20
C ASP A 478 -26.37 -9.52 -2.93
N PHE A 479 -25.48 -8.72 -2.32
CA PHE A 479 -24.07 -9.08 -2.10
C PHE A 479 -23.89 -10.51 -1.56
N LEU A 480 -24.63 -10.86 -0.51
CA LEU A 480 -24.53 -12.18 0.14
C LEU A 480 -25.07 -13.31 -0.75
N GLU A 481 -26.12 -13.07 -1.53
CA GLU A 481 -26.69 -14.07 -2.43
C GLU A 481 -25.72 -14.38 -3.57
N GLN A 482 -25.11 -13.36 -4.16
CA GLN A 482 -24.14 -13.53 -5.23
C GLN A 482 -22.83 -14.17 -4.72
N MET A 483 -22.43 -13.86 -3.48
CA MET A 483 -21.25 -14.46 -2.87
C MET A 483 -21.34 -16.01 -2.81
N VAL A 484 -22.54 -16.59 -2.67
CA VAL A 484 -22.74 -18.06 -2.68
C VAL A 484 -22.28 -18.67 -4.01
N ALA A 485 -22.60 -18.02 -5.14
CA ALA A 485 -22.17 -18.48 -6.46
C ALA A 485 -20.65 -18.39 -6.63
N ALA A 486 -20.03 -17.37 -6.01
CA ALA A 486 -18.60 -17.15 -6.01
C ALA A 486 -17.82 -18.04 -5.02
N GLN A 487 -18.48 -18.81 -4.15
CA GLN A 487 -17.79 -19.80 -3.30
C GLN A 487 -17.34 -21.07 -4.06
N ALA A 488 -17.81 -21.26 -5.29
CA ALA A 488 -17.32 -22.37 -6.11
C ALA A 488 -15.95 -22.05 -6.74
N LEU A 489 -15.17 -23.08 -7.05
CA LEU A 489 -13.90 -23.01 -7.77
C LEU A 489 -14.08 -23.39 -9.25
N PRO A 490 -13.69 -22.54 -10.22
CA PRO A 490 -13.42 -21.10 -10.04
C PRO A 490 -14.71 -20.28 -9.82
N HIS A 491 -15.86 -20.78 -10.26
CA HIS A 491 -17.17 -20.16 -10.09
C HIS A 491 -18.26 -21.17 -10.49
N THR A 492 -19.51 -20.99 -10.04
CA THR A 492 -20.64 -21.86 -10.43
C THR A 492 -20.97 -21.77 -11.93
N ASP A 493 -20.90 -20.56 -12.49
CA ASP A 493 -20.86 -20.33 -13.93
C ASP A 493 -19.43 -20.50 -14.49
N TYR A 494 -19.15 -21.69 -15.01
CA TYR A 494 -17.85 -22.04 -15.60
C TYR A 494 -17.54 -21.29 -16.90
N LYS A 495 -18.54 -20.69 -17.57
CA LYS A 495 -18.32 -19.95 -18.83
C LYS A 495 -17.50 -18.68 -18.61
N LYS A 496 -17.49 -18.15 -17.38
CA LYS A 496 -16.64 -17.03 -16.96
C LYS A 496 -15.14 -17.38 -16.90
N TYR A 497 -14.77 -18.68 -16.91
CA TYR A 497 -13.40 -19.15 -16.71
C TYR A 497 -12.92 -20.15 -17.78
N PRO A 498 -13.01 -19.82 -19.07
CA PRO A 498 -12.72 -20.75 -20.16
C PRO A 498 -11.30 -21.34 -20.10
N THR A 499 -10.29 -20.58 -19.67
CA THR A 499 -8.90 -21.05 -19.62
C THR A 499 -8.69 -22.06 -18.49
N VAL A 500 -9.39 -21.88 -17.37
CA VAL A 500 -9.38 -22.82 -16.24
C VAL A 500 -10.05 -24.13 -16.65
N MET A 501 -11.19 -24.04 -17.35
CA MET A 501 -11.89 -25.22 -17.85
C MET A 501 -11.01 -26.02 -18.81
N GLU A 502 -10.25 -25.36 -19.69
CA GLU A 502 -9.30 -26.04 -20.58
C GLU A 502 -8.19 -26.76 -19.80
N LYS A 503 -7.65 -26.15 -18.74
CA LYS A 503 -6.66 -26.79 -17.86
C LYS A 503 -7.23 -28.00 -17.13
N LEU A 504 -8.45 -27.91 -16.62
CA LEU A 504 -9.14 -29.03 -15.97
C LEU A 504 -9.36 -30.19 -16.94
N LYS A 505 -9.79 -29.92 -18.19
CA LYS A 505 -9.91 -30.95 -19.23
C LYS A 505 -8.58 -31.69 -19.43
N LYS A 506 -7.48 -30.95 -19.52
CA LYS A 506 -6.13 -31.51 -19.74
C LYS A 506 -5.58 -32.30 -18.56
N ARG A 507 -5.77 -31.83 -17.33
CA ARG A 507 -5.21 -32.48 -16.13
C ARG A 507 -6.07 -33.63 -15.59
N GLN A 508 -7.39 -33.53 -15.73
CA GLN A 508 -8.32 -34.52 -15.15
C GLN A 508 -8.98 -35.45 -16.20
N ASN A 509 -8.69 -35.27 -17.50
CA ASN A 509 -9.36 -35.98 -18.60
C ASN A 509 -10.90 -35.87 -18.57
N ILE A 510 -11.44 -34.73 -18.12
CA ILE A 510 -12.89 -34.47 -18.04
C ILE A 510 -13.40 -33.88 -19.36
N CYS A 511 -14.58 -34.30 -19.83
CA CYS A 511 -15.32 -33.62 -20.91
C CYS A 511 -16.42 -32.75 -20.31
N PHE A 512 -16.34 -31.43 -20.52
CA PHE A 512 -17.43 -30.49 -20.20
C PHE A 512 -18.31 -30.33 -21.46
N TYR A 513 -19.61 -30.62 -21.33
CA TYR A 513 -20.63 -30.50 -22.39
C TYR A 513 -21.31 -29.14 -22.39
#